data_AF-A0A930E9J5-F1
#
_entry.id   AF-A0A930E9J5-F1
#
_cell.length_a   1.000
_cell.length_b   1.000
_cell.length_c   1.000
_cell.angle_alpha   90.00
_cell.angle_beta   90.00
_cell.angle_gamma   90.00
#
_symmetry.space_group_name_H-M   'P 1'
#
loop_
_entity.id
_entity.type
_entity.pdbx_description
1 polymer ?
#
loop_
_entity_poly.entity_id
_entity_poly.type
_entity_poly.pdbx_seq_one_letter_code
_entity_poly.pdbx_strand_id
1 'polypeptide(L)' 'MNNEIKGMELSELYFKNVYLPVLEKDFSDLYERMAVGLAGEGSECFGYDDEISQDHDFGPSCCVWLTQEDYEKYGRKLS' A
#
# COMPACT_ATOMS: atom_id res chain seq x y z
N MET A 1 6.72 21.19 17.42
CA MET A 1 5.97 20.62 16.29
C MET A 1 5.83 19.15 16.60
N ASN A 2 4.60 18.65 16.70
CA ASN A 2 4.40 17.21 16.86
C ASN A 2 4.91 16.54 15.59
N ASN A 3 5.92 15.69 15.72
CA ASN A 3 6.45 14.86 14.64
C ASN A 3 5.56 13.62 14.49
N GLU A 4 4.28 13.81 14.17
CA GLU A 4 3.42 12.67 13.84
C GLU A 4 3.62 12.29 12.37
N ILE A 5 3.87 11.00 12.15
CA ILE A 5 4.00 10.43 10.82
C ILE A 5 2.67 10.56 10.08
N LYS A 6 2.71 11.06 8.84
CA LYS A 6 1.52 11.15 7.98
C LYS A 6 1.20 9.77 7.40
N GLY A 7 -0.06 9.48 7.11
CA GLY A 7 -0.50 8.16 6.65
C GLY A 7 0.14 7.76 5.32
N MET A 8 0.43 8.73 4.44
CA MET A 8 1.19 8.48 3.20
C MET A 8 2.62 8.02 3.49
N GLU A 9 3.31 8.69 4.43
CA GLU A 9 4.67 8.30 4.85
C GLU A 9 4.66 6.94 5.56
N LEU A 10 3.68 6.71 6.44
CA LEU A 10 3.47 5.43 7.12
C LEU A 10 3.27 4.28 6.14
N SER A 11 2.44 4.49 5.12
CA SER A 11 2.15 3.51 4.06
C SER A 11 3.36 3.26 3.17
N GLU A 12 4.15 4.29 2.84
CA GLU A 12 5.40 4.12 2.09
C GLU A 12 6.43 3.30 2.89
N LEU A 13 6.59 3.59 4.19
CA LEU A 13 7.46 2.81 5.06
C LEU A 13 6.97 1.36 5.20
N TYR A 14 5.66 1.16 5.33
CA TYR A 14 5.08 -0.17 5.37
C TYR A 14 5.34 -0.96 4.08
N PHE A 15 5.12 -0.33 2.92
CA PHE A 15 5.41 -0.95 1.64
C PHE A 15 6.88 -1.38 1.55
N LYS A 16 7.82 -0.47 1.82
CA LYS A 16 9.27 -0.73 1.69
C LYS A 16 9.77 -1.81 2.65
N ASN A 17 9.29 -1.80 3.89
CA ASN A 17 9.83 -2.66 4.95
C ASN A 17 9.09 -4.00 5.11
N VAL A 18 7.85 -4.10 4.64
CA VAL A 18 7.01 -5.29 4.83
C VAL A 18 6.61 -5.92 3.50
N TYR A 19 5.97 -5.17 2.60
CA TYR A 19 5.43 -5.73 1.35
C TYR A 19 6.52 -6.02 0.32
N LEU A 20 7.41 -5.05 0.07
CA LEU A 20 8.44 -5.15 -0.97
C LEU A 20 9.33 -6.41 -0.80
N PRO A 21 9.85 -6.75 0.41
CA PRO A 21 10.64 -7.97 0.58
C PRO A 21 9.87 -9.26 0.24
N VAL A 22 8.56 -9.29 0.49
CA VAL A 22 7.71 -10.44 0.14
C VAL A 22 7.50 -10.52 -1.36
N LEU A 23 7.23 -9.38 -2.02
CA LEU A 23 7.06 -9.32 -3.47
C LEU A 23 8.33 -9.73 -4.22
N GLU A 24 9.50 -9.23 -3.80
CA GLU A 24 10.79 -9.58 -4.41
C GLU A 24 11.12 -11.06 -4.26
N LYS A 25 10.77 -11.68 -3.12
CA LYS A 25 11.09 -13.08 -2.84
C LYS A 25 10.11 -14.06 -3.48
N ASP A 26 8.81 -13.83 -3.30
CA ASP A 26 7.78 -14.83 -3.60
C ASP A 26 7.05 -14.56 -4.94
N PHE A 27 7.29 -13.38 -5.54
CA PHE A 27 6.62 -12.87 -6.74
C PHE A 27 7.55 -12.12 -7.69
N SER A 28 8.86 -12.43 -7.71
CA SER A 28 9.88 -11.74 -8.53
C SER A 28 9.47 -11.55 -9.99
N ASP A 29 8.90 -12.58 -10.62
CA ASP A 29 8.52 -12.58 -12.04
C ASP A 29 7.26 -11.73 -12.32
N LEU A 30 6.49 -11.44 -11.28
CA LEU A 30 5.29 -10.61 -11.36
C LEU A 30 5.56 -9.18 -10.95
N TYR A 31 6.51 -8.95 -10.04
CA TYR A 31 6.81 -7.63 -9.45
C TYR A 31 7.00 -6.53 -10.50
N GLU A 32 7.77 -6.80 -11.57
CA GLU A 32 8.00 -5.81 -12.65
C GLU A 32 6.73 -5.43 -13.44
N ARG A 33 5.65 -6.19 -13.30
CA ARG A 33 4.37 -6.00 -13.98
C ARG A 33 3.26 -5.52 -13.04
N MET A 34 3.59 -5.25 -11.78
CA MET A 34 2.67 -4.67 -10.79
C MET A 34 2.76 -3.15 -10.80
N ALA A 35 1.64 -2.49 -10.49
CA ALA A 35 1.65 -1.14 -9.95
C ALA A 35 1.28 -1.22 -8.47
N VAL A 36 1.96 -0.45 -7.61
CA VAL A 36 1.67 -0.38 -6.18
C VAL A 36 1.52 1.07 -5.76
N GLY A 37 0.55 1.34 -4.89
CA GLY A 37 0.27 2.69 -4.44
C GLY A 37 -0.80 2.74 -3.36
N LEU A 38 -0.93 3.90 -2.73
CA LEU A 38 -1.95 4.16 -1.73
C LEU A 38 -3.22 4.65 -2.44
N ALA A 39 -4.35 3.98 -2.20
CA ALA A 39 -5.64 4.33 -2.79
C ALA A 39 -6.77 3.92 -1.85
N GLY A 40 -7.78 4.77 -1.73
CA GLY A 40 -8.89 4.59 -0.80
C GLY A 40 -9.60 5.91 -0.55
N GLU A 41 -10.44 5.93 0.48
CA GLU A 41 -11.23 7.10 0.90
C GLU A 41 -10.62 7.83 2.12
N GLY A 42 -9.57 7.27 2.74
CA GLY A 42 -8.91 7.83 3.92
C GLY A 42 -8.15 9.13 3.65
N SER A 43 -7.99 9.95 4.69
CA SER A 43 -7.34 11.27 4.59
C SER A 43 -5.91 11.20 4.08
N GLU A 44 -5.24 10.06 4.32
CA GLU A 44 -3.88 9.80 3.91
C GLU A 44 -3.71 9.71 2.39
N CYS A 45 -4.78 9.33 1.68
CA CYS A 45 -4.82 9.29 0.22
C CYS A 45 -4.90 10.70 -0.39
N PHE A 46 -5.44 11.69 0.35
CA PHE A 46 -5.65 13.06 -0.12
C PHE A 46 -4.67 14.08 0.48
N GLY A 47 -3.83 13.65 1.43
CA GLY A 47 -2.88 14.52 2.14
C GLY A 47 -3.54 15.43 3.18
N TYR A 48 -4.69 15.03 3.72
CA TYR A 48 -5.46 15.81 4.68
C TYR A 48 -5.36 15.30 6.12
N ASP A 49 -4.33 14.53 6.45
CA ASP A 49 -4.16 13.96 7.78
C ASP A 49 -4.05 15.06 8.85
N ASP A 50 -4.90 14.94 9.87
CA ASP A 50 -4.87 15.74 11.09
C ASP A 50 -5.07 14.84 12.34
N GLU A 51 -5.27 15.46 13.52
CA GLU A 51 -5.42 14.72 14.79
C GLU A 51 -6.75 13.96 14.90
N ILE A 52 -7.75 14.32 14.09
CA ILE A 52 -9.10 13.75 14.13
C ILE A 52 -9.26 12.72 13.01
N SER A 53 -8.70 12.98 11.83
CA SER A 53 -8.92 12.18 10.61
C SER A 53 -8.42 10.73 10.71
N GLN A 54 -7.61 10.40 11.71
CA GLN A 54 -7.10 9.05 11.94
C GLN A 54 -8.16 8.09 12.53
N ASP A 55 -9.35 8.58 12.86
CA ASP A 55 -10.40 7.76 13.47
C ASP A 55 -11.20 6.89 12.48
N HIS A 56 -11.00 7.07 11.17
CA HIS A 56 -11.61 6.27 10.10
C HIS A 56 -10.63 6.04 8.94
N ASP A 57 -10.58 4.81 8.42
CA ASP A 57 -9.80 4.39 7.23
C ASP A 57 -8.30 4.73 7.23
N PHE A 58 -7.72 4.99 8.40
CA PHE A 58 -6.31 5.32 8.55
C PHE A 58 -5.47 4.10 8.96
N GLY A 59 -4.33 3.92 8.30
CA GLY A 59 -3.34 2.91 8.68
C GLY A 59 -2.31 2.62 7.60
N PRO A 60 -1.28 1.82 7.93
CA PRO A 60 -0.29 1.38 6.94
C PRO A 60 -0.97 0.50 5.89
N SER A 61 -1.00 0.93 4.63
CA SER A 61 -1.64 0.17 3.56
C SER A 61 -1.02 0.39 2.18
N CYS A 62 -1.35 -0.49 1.24
CA CYS A 62 -1.11 -0.30 -0.18
C CYS A 62 -2.06 -1.16 -1.00
N CYS A 63 -2.41 -0.69 -2.19
CA CYS A 63 -3.07 -1.47 -3.23
C CYS A 63 -2.02 -2.00 -4.21
N VAL A 64 -2.21 -3.24 -4.67
CA VAL A 64 -1.43 -3.85 -5.75
C VAL A 64 -2.36 -4.05 -6.94
N TRP A 65 -2.07 -3.38 -8.05
CA TRP A 65 -2.80 -3.54 -9.30
C TRP A 65 -2.05 -4.48 -10.23
N LEU A 66 -2.80 -5.41 -10.80
CA LEU A 66 -2.33 -6.42 -11.73
C LEU A 66 -3.07 -6.27 -13.06
N THR A 67 -2.46 -6.79 -14.13
CA THR A 67 -3.21 -7.07 -15.35
C THR A 67 -4.29 -8.12 -15.07
N GLN A 68 -5.33 -8.18 -15.91
CA GLN A 68 -6.37 -9.20 -15.78
C GLN A 68 -5.78 -10.62 -15.79
N GLU A 69 -4.85 -10.90 -16.71
CA GLU A 69 -4.18 -12.19 -16.83
C GLU A 69 -3.41 -12.56 -15.54
N ASP A 70 -2.69 -11.60 -14.97
CA ASP A 70 -1.95 -11.81 -13.73
C ASP A 70 -2.85 -11.96 -12.52
N TYR A 71 -3.95 -11.22 -12.46
CA TYR A 71 -4.92 -11.34 -11.38
C TYR A 71 -5.57 -12.72 -11.37
N GLU A 72 -5.95 -13.25 -12.54
CA GLU A 72 -6.49 -14.61 -12.67
C GLU A 72 -5.52 -15.69 -12.19
N LYS A 73 -4.21 -15.48 -12.41
CA LYS A 73 -3.18 -16.44 -12.03
C LYS A 73 -2.69 -16.30 -10.59
N TYR A 74 -2.55 -15.08 -10.10
CA TYR A 74 -1.84 -14.77 -8.84
C TYR A 74 -2.67 -14.04 -7.80
N GLY A 75 -3.82 -13.48 -8.14
CA GLY A 75 -4.62 -12.62 -7.26
C GLY A 75 -4.92 -13.26 -5.90
N ARG A 76 -5.36 -14.53 -5.90
CA ARG A 76 -5.63 -15.29 -4.66
C ARG A 76 -4.40 -15.57 -3.79
N LYS A 77 -3.20 -15.61 -4.38
CA LYS A 77 -1.96 -15.86 -3.62
C LYS A 77 -1.44 -14.56 -2.99
N LEU A 78 -1.82 -13.41 -3.55
CA LEU A 78 -1.45 -12.08 -3.07
C LEU A 78 -2.41 -11.51 -2.02
N SER A 79 -3.67 -11.95 -2.01
CA SER A 79 -4.72 -11.59 -1.03
C SER A 79 -4.70 -12.45 0.22
#